data_AF-A0AAU3HL34-F1
#
_entry.id   AF-A0AAU3HL34-F1
#
_cell.length_a   1.000
_cell.length_b   1.000
_cell.length_c   1.000
_cell.angle_alpha   90.00
_cell.angle_beta   90.00
_cell.angle_gamma   90.00
#
_symmetry.space_group_name_H-M   'P 1'
#
loop_
_entity.id
_entity.type
_entity.pdbx_description
1 polymer ?
#
loop_
_entity_poly.entity_id
_entity_poly.type
_entity_poly.pdbx_seq_one_letter_code
_entity_poly.pdbx_strand_id
1 'polypeptide(L)'
;MAPHDHDREDLTLPDLIEGPTRDLTSARAAALAHSDDHEVDGTSRDPQGSQLHDQLRGASGEPGGGPGGGPGGRRQEVLGRLPAAGGLYRRALLGAVPGLGGRRGRGRELPAVELTVAGVPVDPAHLAAYDRVCGFRLADRLPATYLHVLGFPLSLRLMTAADFPIPLTGVVHVANRITVHRPVRVGETVDFQTYAENLRPHERGRQLDVVLVGSIDGTEVWRGVSTYLGKERAAGGGPRRDRGDRPAPPATTAQWRVTPRVGTDYARVSGDHNPIHTSKLGARLFGFPRPIAHGMWSKARCLAALEARLPDAYTVDVAFKLPVPLPSTVAFRAATDGAGWDFGLHGARDGRPHLVGTVR
;
A
#
# COMPACT_ATOMS: atom_id res chain seq x y z
N MET A 1 26.72 46.07 -12.53
CA MET A 1 27.03 44.73 -11.99
C MET A 1 26.29 44.61 -10.67
N ALA A 2 25.04 44.14 -10.71
CA ALA A 2 24.17 43.96 -9.55
C ALA A 2 23.95 42.46 -9.34
N PRO A 3 23.96 41.93 -8.11
CA PRO A 3 23.73 40.52 -7.88
C PRO A 3 22.22 40.24 -7.96
N HIS A 4 21.86 39.24 -8.77
CA HIS A 4 20.51 38.69 -8.83
C HIS A 4 20.21 37.92 -7.55
N ASP A 5 19.21 38.39 -6.82
CA ASP A 5 18.54 37.66 -5.74
C ASP A 5 17.68 36.56 -6.38
N HIS A 6 18.06 35.30 -6.17
CA HIS A 6 17.23 34.17 -6.58
C HIS A 6 16.24 33.89 -5.45
N ASP A 7 15.00 34.35 -5.65
CA ASP A 7 13.85 33.98 -4.85
C ASP A 7 13.79 32.46 -4.67
N ARG A 8 13.95 32.03 -3.41
CA ARG A 8 13.74 30.65 -2.97
C ARG A 8 12.25 30.37 -2.94
N GLU A 9 11.69 29.88 -4.04
CA GLU A 9 10.35 29.27 -4.01
C GLU A 9 10.43 27.87 -3.37
N ASP A 10 10.23 27.82 -2.05
CA ASP A 10 10.03 26.57 -1.31
C ASP A 10 8.70 25.92 -1.76
N LEU A 11 8.78 24.86 -2.58
CA LEU A 11 7.63 24.05 -2.98
C LEU A 11 6.94 23.45 -1.74
N THR A 12 5.68 23.82 -1.51
CA THR A 12 4.92 23.38 -0.35
C THR A 12 4.38 21.95 -0.55
N LEU A 13 4.19 21.19 0.54
CA LEU A 13 3.61 19.83 0.51
C LEU A 13 2.26 19.65 -0.23
N PRO A 14 1.42 20.69 -0.37
CA PRO A 14 0.26 20.67 -1.28
C PRO A 14 0.60 20.60 -2.78
N ASP A 15 1.68 21.24 -3.25
CA ASP A 15 2.09 21.21 -4.67
C ASP A 15 2.59 19.82 -5.11
N LEU A 16 2.99 19.02 -4.12
CA LEU A 16 3.62 17.71 -4.21
C LEU A 16 2.64 16.56 -4.50
N ILE A 17 1.43 16.86 -4.96
CA ILE A 17 0.35 15.88 -5.04
C ILE A 17 -0.48 16.04 -6.34
N GLU A 18 -0.34 17.16 -7.03
CA GLU A 18 -1.09 17.46 -8.26
C GLU A 18 -0.57 16.72 -9.51
N GLY A 19 0.50 15.91 -9.39
CA GLY A 19 1.00 15.09 -10.49
C GLY A 19 0.05 13.93 -10.86
N PRO A 20 0.01 13.49 -12.13
CA PRO A 20 -0.74 12.31 -12.50
C PRO A 20 -0.06 11.09 -11.85
N THR A 21 -0.64 10.57 -10.77
CA THR A 21 -0.64 9.12 -10.57
C THR A 21 -1.36 8.59 -11.82
N ARG A 22 -0.58 8.25 -12.85
CA ARG A 22 -1.09 7.63 -14.08
C ARG A 22 -2.03 6.53 -13.66
N ASP A 23 -3.10 6.33 -14.43
CA ASP A 23 -3.93 5.15 -14.34
C ASP A 23 -3.01 3.91 -14.33
N LEU A 24 -2.74 3.36 -13.15
CA LEU A 24 -1.71 2.33 -12.94
C LEU A 24 -2.17 0.99 -13.52
N THR A 25 -3.44 0.89 -13.91
CA THR A 25 -4.06 -0.28 -14.52
C THR A 25 -3.43 -0.59 -15.87
N SER A 26 -3.26 0.40 -16.74
CA SER A 26 -2.74 0.22 -18.11
C SER A 26 -1.20 0.08 -18.15
N ALA A 27 -0.48 0.87 -17.35
CA ALA A 27 0.98 0.80 -17.32
C ALA A 27 1.51 -0.51 -16.70
N ARG A 28 0.75 -1.15 -15.80
CA ARG A 28 1.14 -2.40 -15.12
C ARG A 28 0.68 -3.65 -15.87
N ALA A 29 -0.46 -3.61 -16.56
CA ALA A 29 -0.85 -4.66 -17.52
C ALA A 29 0.16 -4.80 -18.65
N ALA A 30 0.67 -3.68 -19.18
CA ALA A 30 1.73 -3.69 -20.18
C ALA A 30 3.03 -4.35 -19.66
N ALA A 31 3.39 -4.13 -18.40
CA ALA A 31 4.59 -4.72 -17.80
C ALA A 31 4.46 -6.24 -17.53
N LEU A 32 3.23 -6.75 -17.31
CA LEU A 32 2.95 -8.18 -17.16
C LEU A 32 2.83 -8.89 -18.52
N ALA A 33 2.38 -8.20 -19.57
CA ALA A 33 2.32 -8.76 -20.92
C ALA A 33 3.72 -8.98 -21.54
N HIS A 34 4.73 -8.21 -21.14
CA HIS A 34 6.10 -8.34 -21.67
C HIS A 34 6.92 -9.47 -21.00
N SER A 35 6.35 -10.20 -20.04
CA SER A 35 7.00 -11.36 -19.41
C SER A 35 6.56 -12.72 -19.98
N ASP A 36 5.55 -12.76 -20.85
CA ASP A 36 4.97 -14.01 -21.37
C ASP A 36 5.35 -14.32 -22.83
N ASP A 37 6.11 -13.47 -23.52
CA ASP A 37 6.60 -13.75 -24.87
C ASP A 37 7.92 -14.55 -24.84
N HIS A 38 7.83 -15.81 -24.42
CA HIS A 38 8.73 -16.86 -24.91
C HIS A 38 7.93 -17.83 -25.78
N GLU A 39 7.83 -17.44 -27.04
CA GLU A 39 7.31 -18.21 -28.16
C GLU A 39 8.13 -19.51 -28.33
N VAL A 40 7.52 -20.66 -28.03
CA VAL A 40 8.05 -21.98 -28.42
C VAL A 40 7.29 -22.42 -29.66
N ASP A 41 8.03 -22.42 -30.77
CA ASP A 41 7.63 -22.94 -32.08
C ASP A 41 7.18 -24.40 -31.98
N GLY A 42 5.94 -24.67 -32.40
CA GLY A 42 5.30 -25.97 -32.33
C GLY A 42 4.69 -26.33 -33.67
N THR A 43 5.48 -26.95 -34.55
CA THR A 43 4.98 -27.61 -35.75
C THR A 43 4.43 -29.00 -35.43
N SER A 44 3.17 -29.18 -35.82
CA SER A 44 2.31 -30.36 -35.78
C SER A 44 2.93 -31.68 -36.24
N ARG A 45 2.63 -32.78 -35.52
CA ARG A 45 1.99 -34.00 -36.06
C ARG A 45 1.69 -35.04 -34.97
N ASP A 46 0.42 -35.42 -34.87
CA ASP A 46 -0.12 -36.65 -34.27
C ASP A 46 -0.08 -37.80 -35.32
N PRO A 47 -0.50 -39.07 -35.06
CA PRO A 47 -0.81 -39.77 -33.79
C PRO A 47 -0.30 -41.25 -33.74
N GLN A 48 -0.61 -41.97 -32.63
CA GLN A 48 -0.96 -43.42 -32.50
C GLN A 48 -0.20 -44.20 -31.41
N GLY A 49 -0.96 -44.98 -30.61
CA GLY A 49 -0.56 -46.35 -30.24
C GLY A 49 -0.27 -46.69 -28.76
N SER A 50 -1.33 -47.02 -28.01
CA SER A 50 -1.55 -48.29 -27.27
C SER A 50 -0.51 -48.86 -26.26
N GLN A 51 -1.04 -49.33 -25.10
CA GLN A 51 -0.59 -50.48 -24.25
C GLN A 51 0.72 -50.29 -23.44
N LEU A 52 1.03 -50.91 -22.29
CA LEU A 52 0.38 -51.76 -21.27
C LEU A 52 1.38 -51.77 -20.08
N HIS A 53 0.87 -51.94 -18.86
CA HIS A 53 1.46 -52.68 -17.72
C HIS A 53 2.87 -52.35 -17.14
N ASP A 54 2.82 -52.04 -15.83
CA ASP A 54 3.43 -52.82 -14.73
C ASP A 54 4.96 -52.86 -14.59
N GLN A 55 5.50 -52.24 -13.52
CA GLN A 55 6.33 -52.95 -12.52
C GLN A 55 6.81 -52.03 -11.38
N LEU A 56 6.59 -52.54 -10.17
CA LEU A 56 7.17 -52.14 -8.90
C LEU A 56 8.68 -52.46 -8.84
N ARG A 57 9.49 -51.56 -8.25
CA ARG A 57 10.32 -51.79 -7.05
C ARG A 57 11.49 -50.79 -6.92
N GLY A 58 11.47 -50.07 -5.79
CA GLY A 58 12.61 -49.95 -4.87
C GLY A 58 13.84 -49.15 -5.31
N ALA A 59 13.98 -47.94 -4.76
CA ALA A 59 15.26 -47.46 -4.26
C ALA A 59 15.03 -46.36 -3.21
N SER A 60 15.42 -46.68 -1.98
CA SER A 60 15.69 -45.76 -0.87
C SER A 60 16.66 -44.66 -1.29
N GLY A 61 16.28 -43.40 -1.05
CA GLY A 61 17.14 -42.22 -1.20
C GLY A 61 16.68 -41.13 -0.23
N GLU A 62 17.63 -40.62 0.55
CA GLU A 62 17.51 -39.63 1.61
C GLU A 62 16.88 -38.28 1.19
N PRO A 63 16.38 -37.46 2.13
CA PRO A 63 15.71 -36.20 1.81
C PRO A 63 16.73 -35.13 1.41
N GLY A 64 16.93 -34.99 0.10
CA GLY A 64 17.62 -33.85 -0.50
C GLY A 64 16.79 -32.58 -0.35
N GLY A 65 16.93 -31.90 0.80
CA GLY A 65 16.46 -30.54 1.00
C GLY A 65 17.25 -29.55 0.15
N GLY A 66 16.83 -29.36 -1.09
CA GLY A 66 17.22 -28.21 -1.90
C GLY A 66 16.32 -27.00 -1.58
N PRO A 67 16.86 -25.78 -1.42
CA PRO A 67 16.02 -24.61 -1.25
C PRO A 67 15.32 -24.33 -2.59
N GLY A 68 14.01 -24.55 -2.62
CA GLY A 68 13.17 -24.21 -3.76
C GLY A 68 13.17 -22.70 -3.98
N GLY A 69 14.01 -22.24 -4.89
CA GLY A 69 14.03 -20.86 -5.36
C GLY A 69 12.81 -20.57 -6.22
N GLY A 70 11.78 -19.97 -5.63
CA GLY A 70 10.73 -19.26 -6.36
C GLY A 70 11.25 -17.97 -7.00
N PRO A 71 10.49 -17.35 -7.92
CA PRO A 71 11.00 -16.34 -8.84
C PRO A 71 11.50 -15.09 -8.09
N GLY A 72 12.80 -14.84 -8.24
CA GLY A 72 13.57 -13.77 -7.61
C GLY A 72 14.16 -14.22 -6.27
N GLY A 73 15.44 -14.63 -6.26
CA GLY A 73 16.17 -15.20 -5.12
C GLY A 73 16.26 -14.33 -3.84
N ARG A 74 15.12 -14.04 -3.22
CA ARG A 74 15.00 -13.38 -1.92
C ARG A 74 15.25 -14.42 -0.83
N ARG A 75 16.07 -14.05 0.16
CA ARG A 75 16.26 -14.87 1.36
C ARG A 75 15.00 -14.75 2.23
N GLN A 76 14.40 -15.88 2.58
CA GLN A 76 13.28 -15.91 3.52
C GLN A 76 13.78 -15.76 4.97
N GLU A 77 13.14 -14.87 5.74
CA GLU A 77 13.34 -14.69 7.17
C GLU A 77 12.00 -14.92 7.90
N VAL A 78 11.94 -16.00 8.68
CA VAL A 78 10.74 -16.39 9.43
C VAL A 78 10.76 -15.74 10.81
N LEU A 79 9.71 -14.99 11.14
CA LEU A 79 9.51 -14.38 12.45
C LEU A 79 8.51 -15.20 13.26
N GLY A 80 8.82 -15.45 14.54
CA GLY A 80 7.91 -16.18 15.43
C GLY A 80 6.66 -15.41 15.86
N ARG A 81 6.59 -14.09 15.61
CA ARG A 81 5.41 -13.24 15.87
C ARG A 81 5.51 -11.92 15.12
N LEU A 82 4.37 -11.23 15.00
CA LEU A 82 4.33 -9.88 14.46
C LEU A 82 5.23 -8.92 15.27
N PRO A 83 6.01 -8.05 14.60
CA PRO A 83 6.77 -7.01 15.27
C PRO A 83 5.89 -6.04 16.05
N ALA A 84 6.40 -5.49 17.16
CA ALA A 84 5.71 -4.42 17.88
C ALA A 84 5.86 -3.08 17.12
N ALA A 85 4.79 -2.63 16.45
CA ALA A 85 4.80 -1.42 15.61
C ALA A 85 5.30 -0.15 16.33
N GLY A 86 4.90 0.06 17.59
CA GLY A 86 5.33 1.24 18.37
C GLY A 86 6.85 1.28 18.65
N GLY A 87 7.52 0.12 18.69
CA GLY A 87 8.98 0.05 18.79
C GLY A 87 9.68 0.44 17.48
N LEU A 88 9.05 0.19 16.33
CA LEU A 88 9.60 0.49 15.01
C LEU A 88 9.45 1.97 14.65
N TYR A 89 8.28 2.57 14.93
CA TYR A 89 8.08 4.02 14.73
C TYR A 89 9.01 4.87 15.60
N ARG A 90 9.22 4.50 16.87
CA ARG A 90 10.20 5.18 17.73
C ARG A 90 11.61 5.12 17.14
N ARG A 91 12.04 3.95 16.63
CA ARG A 91 13.35 3.81 15.96
C ARG A 91 13.45 4.64 14.69
N ALA A 92 12.40 4.70 13.89
CA ALA A 92 12.37 5.50 12.68
C ALA A 92 12.46 7.00 12.99
N LEU A 93 11.72 7.49 13.99
CA LEU A 93 11.76 8.88 14.45
C LEU A 93 13.10 9.26 15.06
N LEU A 94 13.74 8.39 15.85
CA LEU A 94 15.10 8.62 16.35
C LEU A 94 16.11 8.73 15.20
N GLY A 95 15.92 7.96 14.12
CA GLY A 95 16.72 8.06 12.90
C GLY A 95 16.53 9.34 12.10
N ALA A 96 15.49 10.14 12.39
CA ALA A 96 15.23 11.44 11.77
C ALA A 96 16.02 12.60 12.42
N VAL A 97 16.63 12.37 13.59
CA VAL A 97 17.38 13.41 14.32
C VAL A 97 18.75 13.64 13.66
N PRO A 98 19.08 14.88 13.24
CA PRO A 98 20.38 15.21 12.66
C PRO A 98 21.53 14.80 13.61
N GLY A 99 22.54 14.08 13.09
CA GLY A 99 23.71 13.63 13.85
C GLY A 99 23.57 12.28 14.58
N LEU A 100 22.35 11.80 14.82
CA LEU A 100 22.06 10.48 15.42
C LEU A 100 21.53 9.45 14.40
N GLY A 101 21.03 9.93 13.25
CA GLY A 101 20.62 9.10 12.13
C GLY A 101 21.81 8.52 11.38
N GLY A 102 22.09 7.22 11.58
CA GLY A 102 23.03 6.47 10.72
C GLY A 102 22.63 6.53 9.23
N ARG A 103 23.52 6.06 8.35
CA ARG A 103 23.45 6.08 6.86
C ARG A 103 22.24 5.33 6.22
N ARG A 104 21.02 5.42 6.77
CA ARG A 104 19.80 4.76 6.27
C ARG A 104 19.26 5.46 5.03
N GLY A 105 18.63 4.71 4.12
CA GLY A 105 18.12 5.25 2.86
C GLY A 105 19.17 5.49 1.77
N ARG A 106 20.40 4.98 1.95
CA ARG A 106 21.45 4.96 0.91
C ARG A 106 21.41 3.69 0.05
N GLY A 107 20.50 2.76 0.34
CA GLY A 107 20.28 1.59 -0.50
C GLY A 107 20.00 2.03 -1.94
N ARG A 108 20.82 1.53 -2.87
CA ARG A 108 20.60 1.71 -4.31
C ARG A 108 19.73 0.59 -4.90
N GLU A 109 19.63 -0.51 -4.16
CA GLU A 109 18.95 -1.73 -4.55
C GLU A 109 17.86 -2.08 -3.53
N LEU A 110 16.96 -2.96 -3.94
CA LEU A 110 15.96 -3.53 -3.05
C LEU A 110 16.62 -4.55 -2.13
N PRO A 111 16.18 -4.64 -0.86
CA PRO A 111 16.63 -5.72 0.00
C PRO A 111 16.16 -7.06 -0.59
N ALA A 112 17.09 -7.99 -0.81
CA ALA A 112 16.81 -9.35 -1.26
C ALA A 112 16.32 -10.22 -0.09
N VAL A 113 15.31 -9.74 0.64
CA VAL A 113 14.73 -10.41 1.79
C VAL A 113 13.22 -10.44 1.69
N GLU A 114 12.66 -11.51 2.21
CA GLU A 114 11.23 -11.67 2.42
C GLU A 114 11.00 -12.02 3.89
N LEU A 115 10.13 -11.27 4.57
CA LEU A 115 9.78 -11.56 5.96
C LEU A 115 8.47 -12.33 5.98
N THR A 116 8.39 -13.37 6.80
CA THR A 116 7.17 -14.16 7.00
C THR A 116 6.81 -14.28 8.49
N VAL A 117 5.53 -14.41 8.78
CA VAL A 117 5.00 -14.76 10.09
C VAL A 117 3.74 -15.61 9.90
N ALA A 118 3.68 -16.74 10.60
CA ALA A 118 2.56 -17.66 10.49
C ALA A 118 1.59 -17.55 11.68
N GLY A 119 0.35 -17.97 11.47
CA GLY A 119 -0.64 -18.18 12.52
C GLY A 119 -1.09 -16.90 13.23
N VAL A 120 -1.22 -15.77 12.52
CA VAL A 120 -1.67 -14.52 13.14
C VAL A 120 -3.18 -14.59 13.39
N PRO A 121 -3.64 -14.59 14.65
CA PRO A 121 -5.07 -14.59 14.95
C PRO A 121 -5.68 -13.20 14.77
N VAL A 122 -6.98 -13.15 14.56
CA VAL A 122 -7.74 -11.90 14.61
C VAL A 122 -8.31 -11.70 16.01
N ASP A 123 -8.00 -10.57 16.63
CA ASP A 123 -8.69 -10.11 17.84
C ASP A 123 -10.03 -9.45 17.47
N PRO A 124 -11.19 -10.00 17.87
CA PRO A 124 -12.51 -9.44 17.57
C PRO A 124 -12.71 -8.03 18.16
N ALA A 125 -12.12 -7.74 19.32
CA ALA A 125 -12.23 -6.42 19.94
C ALA A 125 -11.46 -5.37 19.14
N HIS A 126 -10.29 -5.74 18.63
CA HIS A 126 -9.49 -4.92 17.73
C HIS A 126 -10.19 -4.68 16.40
N LEU A 127 -10.75 -5.73 15.78
CA LEU A 127 -11.57 -5.62 14.57
C LEU A 127 -12.74 -4.65 14.79
N ALA A 128 -13.50 -4.83 15.87
CA ALA A 128 -14.64 -3.97 16.15
C ALA A 128 -14.23 -2.49 16.39
N ALA A 129 -13.06 -2.25 16.98
CA ALA A 129 -12.52 -0.90 17.13
C ALA A 129 -12.12 -0.29 15.78
N TYR A 130 -11.50 -1.09 14.90
CA TYR A 130 -11.16 -0.70 13.53
C TYR A 130 -12.42 -0.36 12.72
N ASP A 131 -13.43 -1.22 12.77
CA ASP A 131 -14.70 -1.02 12.05
C ASP A 131 -15.38 0.26 12.48
N ARG A 132 -15.42 0.57 13.79
CA ARG A 132 -16.00 1.82 14.29
C ARG A 132 -15.29 3.07 13.79
N VAL A 133 -13.96 3.09 13.76
CA VAL A 133 -13.20 4.30 13.34
C VAL A 133 -13.22 4.50 11.82
N CYS A 134 -13.24 3.41 11.05
CA CYS A 134 -13.36 3.46 9.59
C CYS A 134 -14.82 3.59 9.12
N GLY A 135 -15.76 3.16 9.96
CA GLY A 135 -17.19 3.12 9.71
C GLY A 135 -17.70 1.95 8.89
N PHE A 136 -17.02 0.80 8.98
CA PHE A 136 -17.58 -0.48 8.52
C PHE A 136 -18.69 -0.95 9.46
N ARG A 137 -19.57 -1.83 8.97
CA ARG A 137 -20.48 -2.59 9.85
C ARG A 137 -19.68 -3.63 10.63
N LEU A 138 -20.09 -3.87 11.88
CA LEU A 138 -19.59 -5.01 12.66
C LEU A 138 -20.11 -6.31 12.04
N ALA A 139 -19.21 -7.15 11.56
CA ALA A 139 -19.51 -8.43 10.94
C ALA A 139 -18.33 -9.39 11.10
N ASP A 140 -18.58 -10.69 10.85
CA ASP A 140 -17.52 -11.71 10.90
C ASP A 140 -16.55 -11.62 9.72
N ARG A 141 -16.95 -10.96 8.62
CA ARG A 141 -16.10 -10.73 7.44
C ARG A 141 -15.14 -9.57 7.74
N LEU A 142 -13.85 -9.82 7.59
CA LEU A 142 -12.82 -8.79 7.73
C LEU A 142 -12.89 -7.77 6.58
N PRO A 143 -12.84 -6.46 6.86
CA PRO A 143 -12.60 -5.48 5.81
C PRO A 143 -11.25 -5.73 5.11
N ALA A 144 -11.20 -5.58 3.79
CA ALA A 144 -9.94 -5.79 3.06
C ALA A 144 -8.80 -4.86 3.52
N THR A 145 -9.14 -3.68 4.02
CA THR A 145 -8.18 -2.72 4.58
C THR A 145 -7.75 -3.07 6.01
N TYR A 146 -8.47 -3.95 6.71
CA TYR A 146 -8.08 -4.45 8.02
C TYR A 146 -6.91 -5.43 7.94
N LEU A 147 -6.87 -6.31 6.93
CA LEU A 147 -5.74 -7.23 6.70
C LEU A 147 -4.43 -6.47 6.44
N HIS A 148 -4.50 -5.32 5.76
CA HIS A 148 -3.35 -4.42 5.66
C HIS A 148 -2.87 -3.99 7.05
N VAL A 149 -3.78 -3.54 7.93
CA VAL A 149 -3.44 -3.12 9.30
C VAL A 149 -2.86 -4.27 10.11
N LEU A 150 -3.42 -5.47 10.02
CA LEU A 150 -2.98 -6.64 10.77
C LEU A 150 -1.55 -7.04 10.40
N GLY A 151 -1.21 -7.08 9.10
CA GLY A 151 0.13 -7.42 8.62
C GLY A 151 1.11 -6.24 8.53
N PHE A 152 0.65 -4.99 8.66
CA PHE A 152 1.48 -3.79 8.52
C PHE A 152 2.74 -3.77 9.40
N PRO A 153 2.74 -4.27 10.66
CA PRO A 153 3.97 -4.31 11.46
C PRO A 153 5.11 -5.09 10.80
N LEU A 154 4.79 -6.10 9.98
CA LEU A 154 5.77 -6.85 9.19
C LEU A 154 6.37 -5.98 8.08
N SER A 155 5.52 -5.28 7.31
CA SER A 155 5.97 -4.32 6.29
C SER A 155 6.80 -3.19 6.90
N LEU A 156 6.42 -2.69 8.09
CA LEU A 156 7.16 -1.67 8.80
C LEU A 156 8.54 -2.17 9.25
N ARG A 157 8.67 -3.44 9.65
CA ARG A 157 9.97 -4.06 9.99
C ARG A 157 10.89 -4.11 8.77
N LEU A 158 10.36 -4.40 7.59
CA LEU A 158 11.09 -4.35 6.33
C LEU A 158 11.53 -2.91 5.98
N MET A 159 10.60 -1.96 6.04
CA MET A 159 10.85 -0.55 5.69
C MET A 159 11.81 0.17 6.64
N THR A 160 12.02 -0.37 7.85
CA THR A 160 12.95 0.17 8.85
C THR A 160 14.30 -0.55 8.88
N ALA A 161 14.53 -1.52 7.99
CA ALA A 161 15.81 -2.16 7.80
C ALA A 161 16.88 -1.14 7.35
N ALA A 162 18.15 -1.39 7.70
CA ALA A 162 19.23 -0.43 7.47
C ALA A 162 19.55 -0.23 5.98
N ASP A 163 19.38 -1.28 5.19
CA ASP A 163 19.59 -1.37 3.75
C ASP A 163 18.36 -0.96 2.93
N PHE A 164 17.22 -0.66 3.57
CA PHE A 164 16.03 -0.24 2.84
C PHE A 164 16.30 1.08 2.08
N PRO A 165 15.92 1.17 0.78
CA PRO A 165 16.42 2.22 -0.11
C PRO A 165 15.79 3.60 0.10
N ILE A 166 14.70 3.69 0.86
CA ILE A 166 13.97 4.94 1.13
C ILE A 166 13.84 5.13 2.65
N PRO A 167 14.30 6.25 3.23
CA PRO A 167 14.10 6.49 4.65
C PRO A 167 12.62 6.64 4.96
N LEU A 168 12.15 6.04 6.07
CA LEU A 168 10.76 6.17 6.51
C LEU A 168 10.39 7.63 6.83
N THR A 169 11.38 8.44 7.24
CA THR A 169 11.19 9.87 7.46
C THR A 169 10.96 10.58 6.14
N GLY A 170 9.77 11.17 5.96
CA GLY A 170 9.43 11.93 4.75
C GLY A 170 8.99 11.08 3.55
N VAL A 171 8.86 9.77 3.72
CA VAL A 171 8.24 8.90 2.73
C VAL A 171 6.76 9.24 2.58
N VAL A 172 6.26 9.20 1.35
CA VAL A 172 4.85 9.46 1.04
C VAL A 172 4.23 8.19 0.51
N HIS A 173 3.11 7.75 1.09
CA HIS A 173 2.30 6.67 0.56
C HIS A 173 1.43 7.25 -0.58
N VAL A 174 1.72 6.89 -1.82
CA VAL A 174 1.13 7.55 -3.01
C VAL A 174 0.05 6.72 -3.68
N ALA A 175 0.10 5.39 -3.56
CA ALA A 175 -0.91 4.49 -4.09
C ALA A 175 -1.01 3.22 -3.26
N ASN A 176 -2.19 2.60 -3.24
CA ASN A 176 -2.42 1.32 -2.58
C ASN A 176 -3.41 0.46 -3.36
N ARG A 177 -2.96 -0.72 -3.77
CA ARG A 177 -3.80 -1.73 -4.43
C ARG A 177 -4.00 -2.91 -3.49
N ILE A 178 -5.24 -3.35 -3.33
CA ILE A 178 -5.58 -4.55 -2.56
C ILE A 178 -6.40 -5.46 -3.46
N THR A 179 -5.98 -6.70 -3.61
CA THR A 179 -6.74 -7.78 -4.24
C THR A 179 -7.21 -8.74 -3.17
N VAL A 180 -8.51 -9.00 -3.15
CA VAL A 180 -9.18 -9.98 -2.30
C VAL A 180 -9.60 -11.12 -3.21
N HIS A 181 -9.08 -12.32 -2.96
CA HIS A 181 -9.44 -13.52 -3.74
C HIS A 181 -10.66 -14.22 -3.17
N ARG A 182 -10.83 -14.16 -1.86
CA ARG A 182 -12.04 -14.58 -1.16
C ARG A 182 -12.23 -13.80 0.15
N PRO A 183 -13.44 -13.75 0.71
CA PRO A 183 -13.67 -13.22 2.03
C PRO A 183 -12.84 -13.95 3.08
N VAL A 184 -12.28 -13.19 4.03
CA VAL A 184 -11.62 -13.69 5.24
C VAL A 184 -12.51 -13.41 6.44
N ARG A 185 -12.60 -14.36 7.37
CA ARG A 185 -13.44 -14.29 8.57
C ARG A 185 -12.61 -14.14 9.85
N VAL A 186 -13.23 -13.58 10.89
CA VAL A 186 -12.61 -13.35 12.21
C VAL A 186 -12.08 -14.62 12.89
N GLY A 187 -12.62 -15.80 12.59
CA GLY A 187 -12.16 -17.07 13.14
C GLY A 187 -10.95 -17.68 12.44
N GLU A 188 -10.52 -17.13 11.31
CA GLU A 188 -9.38 -17.63 10.55
C GLU A 188 -8.06 -17.07 11.09
N THR A 189 -7.00 -17.87 11.02
CA THR A 189 -5.62 -17.42 11.26
C THR A 189 -4.93 -17.14 9.94
N VAL A 190 -4.22 -16.01 9.87
CA VAL A 190 -3.61 -15.53 8.63
C VAL A 190 -2.09 -15.65 8.71
N ASP A 191 -1.50 -16.23 7.68
CA ASP A 191 -0.05 -16.18 7.46
C ASP A 191 0.26 -14.94 6.62
N PHE A 192 1.24 -14.15 7.06
CA PHE A 192 1.68 -12.96 6.35
C PHE A 192 3.09 -13.11 5.78
N GLN A 193 3.26 -12.61 4.56
CA GLN A 193 4.55 -12.51 3.88
C GLN A 193 4.70 -11.09 3.34
N THR A 194 5.87 -10.47 3.49
CA THR A 194 6.15 -9.15 2.93
C THR A 194 7.53 -9.05 2.32
N TYR A 195 7.62 -8.32 1.22
CA TYR A 195 8.85 -8.03 0.50
C TYR A 195 8.72 -6.70 -0.25
N ALA A 196 9.85 -6.17 -0.70
CA ALA A 196 9.88 -4.97 -1.53
C ALA A 196 10.18 -5.34 -3.00
N GLU A 197 9.59 -4.60 -3.93
CA GLU A 197 9.79 -4.77 -5.36
C GLU A 197 9.70 -3.43 -6.10
N ASN A 198 10.01 -3.46 -7.41
CA ASN A 198 9.72 -2.37 -8.33
C ASN A 198 10.30 -1.00 -7.91
N LEU A 199 11.56 -0.98 -7.45
CA LEU A 199 12.29 0.27 -7.20
C LEU A 199 12.55 0.97 -8.54
N ARG A 200 12.04 2.18 -8.69
CA ARG A 200 12.04 2.92 -9.95
C ARG A 200 12.21 4.42 -9.74
N PRO A 201 12.82 5.14 -10.70
CA PRO A 201 12.87 6.61 -10.68
C PRO A 201 11.46 7.22 -10.68
N HIS A 202 11.34 8.39 -10.07
CA HIS A 202 10.17 9.25 -10.12
C HIS A 202 10.65 10.71 -10.30
N GLU A 203 9.87 11.57 -10.94
CA GLU A 203 10.19 12.99 -11.14
C GLU A 203 10.55 13.76 -9.84
N ARG A 204 10.21 13.18 -8.69
CA ARG A 204 10.35 13.78 -7.35
C ARG A 204 11.18 12.94 -6.39
N GLY A 205 11.91 11.96 -6.93
CA GLY A 205 12.81 11.08 -6.18
C GLY A 205 12.77 9.64 -6.70
N ARG A 206 12.57 8.68 -5.80
CA ARG A 206 12.47 7.26 -6.14
C ARG A 206 11.23 6.67 -5.49
N GLN A 207 10.60 5.72 -6.17
CA GLN A 207 9.46 5.00 -5.62
C GLN A 207 9.68 3.50 -5.69
N LEU A 208 9.07 2.78 -4.75
CA LEU A 208 9.08 1.32 -4.70
C LEU A 208 7.72 0.83 -4.23
N ASP A 209 7.51 -0.47 -4.39
CA ASP A 209 6.33 -1.14 -3.92
C ASP A 209 6.70 -2.06 -2.74
N VAL A 210 5.91 -2.00 -1.66
CA VAL A 210 5.96 -2.99 -0.58
C VAL A 210 4.74 -3.88 -0.72
N VAL A 211 4.99 -5.16 -0.94
CA VAL A 211 3.97 -6.19 -1.08
C VAL A 211 3.74 -6.84 0.27
N LEU A 212 2.48 -7.05 0.63
CA LEU A 212 2.03 -7.84 1.77
C LEU A 212 1.03 -8.86 1.25
N VAL A 213 1.30 -10.14 1.49
CA VAL A 213 0.45 -11.27 1.12
C VAL A 213 -0.14 -11.85 2.39
N GLY A 214 -1.43 -12.13 2.38
CA GLY A 214 -2.15 -12.86 3.42
C GLY A 214 -2.62 -14.20 2.87
N SER A 215 -2.24 -15.28 3.53
CA SER A 215 -2.58 -16.65 3.14
C SER A 215 -3.26 -17.41 4.27
N ILE A 216 -4.09 -18.37 3.90
CA ILE A 216 -4.78 -19.29 4.82
C ILE A 216 -4.58 -20.69 4.25
N ASP A 217 -4.08 -21.61 5.07
CA ASP A 217 -3.74 -22.99 4.67
C ASP A 217 -2.89 -23.04 3.40
N GLY A 218 -1.88 -22.16 3.31
CA GLY A 218 -0.97 -22.04 2.17
C GLY A 218 -1.57 -21.40 0.90
N THR A 219 -2.86 -21.03 0.90
CA THR A 219 -3.51 -20.37 -0.24
C THR A 219 -3.55 -18.87 -0.05
N GLU A 220 -3.09 -18.09 -1.02
CA GLU A 220 -3.23 -16.63 -1.02
C GLU A 220 -4.71 -16.23 -1.07
N VAL A 221 -5.18 -15.51 -0.05
CA VAL A 221 -6.57 -15.01 0.02
C VAL A 221 -6.65 -13.50 -0.14
N TRP A 222 -5.51 -12.81 0.07
CA TRP A 222 -5.42 -11.37 0.07
C TRP A 222 -4.01 -10.92 -0.32
N ARG A 223 -3.92 -9.85 -1.12
CA ARG A 223 -2.65 -9.23 -1.50
C ARG A 223 -2.78 -7.72 -1.50
N GLY A 224 -1.90 -7.05 -0.75
CA GLY A 224 -1.76 -5.60 -0.72
C GLY A 224 -0.43 -5.16 -1.34
N VAL A 225 -0.48 -4.14 -2.18
CA VAL A 225 0.69 -3.45 -2.73
C VAL A 225 0.62 -1.99 -2.33
N SER A 226 1.58 -1.53 -1.53
CA SER A 226 1.70 -0.14 -1.09
C SER A 226 2.87 0.53 -1.80
N THR A 227 2.59 1.58 -2.59
CA THR A 227 3.64 2.32 -3.31
C THR A 227 4.07 3.52 -2.48
N TYR A 228 5.37 3.58 -2.21
CA TYR A 228 6.01 4.61 -1.40
C TYR A 228 6.96 5.45 -2.23
N LEU A 229 6.86 6.77 -2.11
CA LEU A 229 7.74 7.76 -2.74
C LEU A 229 8.70 8.33 -1.68
N GLY A 230 9.99 8.08 -1.86
CA GLY A 230 11.08 8.74 -1.15
C GLY A 230 11.48 10.01 -1.89
N LYS A 231 11.35 11.15 -1.23
CA LYS A 231 11.72 12.44 -1.84
C LYS A 231 13.23 12.57 -1.92
N GLU A 232 13.71 12.96 -3.09
CA GLU A 232 15.11 13.33 -3.30
C GLU A 232 15.13 14.68 -4.00
N ARG A 233 16.18 15.47 -3.75
CA ARG A 233 16.39 16.71 -4.50
C ARG A 233 16.77 16.32 -5.92
N ALA A 234 15.80 16.31 -6.84
CA ALA A 234 16.10 16.29 -8.26
C ALA A 234 16.59 17.69 -8.68
N ALA A 235 17.71 17.74 -9.40
CA ALA A 235 18.10 18.93 -10.14
C ALA A 235 17.14 19.05 -11.34
N GLY A 236 16.17 19.97 -11.26
CA GLY A 236 15.33 20.30 -12.42
C GLY A 236 13.86 20.44 -12.06
N GLY A 237 13.36 21.67 -12.16
CA GLY A 237 11.95 21.96 -12.30
C GLY A 237 11.44 21.37 -13.60
N GLY A 238 10.99 20.12 -13.55
CA GLY A 238 10.19 19.55 -14.63
C GLY A 238 8.92 20.40 -14.80
N PRO A 239 8.44 20.59 -16.05
CA PRO A 239 7.26 21.40 -16.30
C PRO A 239 6.07 20.87 -15.49
N ARG A 240 5.39 21.76 -14.74
CA ARG A 240 4.07 21.48 -14.16
C ARG A 240 3.19 20.99 -15.31
N ARG A 241 2.85 19.70 -15.33
CA ARG A 241 1.91 19.19 -16.33
C ARG A 241 0.57 19.85 -16.12
N ASP A 242 0.05 20.36 -17.22
CA ASP A 242 -1.22 21.05 -17.29
C ASP A 242 -2.33 20.18 -16.69
N ARG A 243 -3.26 20.83 -16.01
CA ARG A 243 -4.46 20.20 -15.45
C ARG A 243 -5.35 19.86 -16.63
N GLY A 244 -5.04 18.78 -17.34
CA GLY A 244 -5.90 18.29 -18.41
C GLY A 244 -7.34 18.19 -17.92
N ASP A 245 -8.29 18.56 -18.79
CA ASP A 245 -9.72 18.55 -18.50
C ASP A 245 -10.09 17.23 -17.82
N ARG A 246 -10.33 17.31 -16.51
CA ARG A 246 -10.88 16.19 -15.78
C ARG A 246 -12.37 16.18 -16.07
N PRO A 247 -12.94 15.04 -16.46
CA PRO A 247 -14.38 14.88 -16.52
C PRO A 247 -15.01 15.40 -15.23
N ALA A 248 -16.13 16.12 -15.35
CA ALA A 248 -16.84 16.63 -14.19
C ALA A 248 -17.06 15.48 -13.20
N PRO A 249 -16.64 15.63 -11.93
CA PRO A 249 -16.73 14.54 -10.98
C PRO A 249 -18.19 14.14 -10.79
N PRO A 250 -18.50 12.83 -10.64
CA PRO A 250 -19.87 12.37 -10.43
C PRO A 250 -20.50 13.04 -9.22
N ALA A 251 -21.83 13.12 -9.18
CA ALA A 251 -22.56 13.79 -8.10
C ALA A 251 -22.13 13.28 -6.71
N THR A 252 -22.18 14.16 -5.70
CA THR A 252 -21.81 13.79 -4.33
C THR A 252 -22.78 12.76 -3.79
N THR A 253 -22.27 11.57 -3.47
CA THR A 253 -23.04 10.47 -2.88
C THR A 253 -23.23 10.69 -1.38
N ALA A 254 -22.21 11.20 -0.69
CA ALA A 254 -22.27 11.50 0.74
C ALA A 254 -21.31 12.62 1.14
N GLN A 255 -21.58 13.30 2.26
CA GLN A 255 -20.64 14.20 2.92
C GLN A 255 -20.34 13.70 4.33
N TRP A 256 -19.07 13.72 4.72
CA TRP A 256 -18.63 13.27 6.04
C TRP A 256 -17.88 14.38 6.76
N ARG A 257 -18.25 14.62 8.01
CA ARG A 257 -17.45 15.42 8.92
C ARG A 257 -16.32 14.56 9.48
N VAL A 258 -15.09 14.96 9.21
CA VAL A 258 -13.87 14.31 9.72
C VAL A 258 -13.41 15.07 10.96
N THR A 259 -13.53 14.44 12.12
CA THR A 259 -13.20 15.06 13.40
C THR A 259 -11.69 15.01 13.65
N PRO A 260 -11.13 15.85 14.55
CA PRO A 260 -9.72 15.80 14.90
C PRO A 260 -9.29 14.44 15.50
N ARG A 261 -10.23 13.74 16.15
CA ARG A 261 -9.96 12.48 16.84
C ARG A 261 -9.65 11.32 15.89
N VAL A 262 -10.11 11.40 14.62
CA VAL A 262 -9.82 10.37 13.61
C VAL A 262 -8.34 10.05 13.51
N GLY A 263 -7.46 11.06 13.58
CA GLY A 263 -6.02 10.84 13.55
C GLY A 263 -5.50 10.01 14.74
N THR A 264 -5.97 10.27 15.96
CA THR A 264 -5.54 9.50 17.14
C THR A 264 -6.23 8.15 17.27
N ASP A 265 -7.51 8.07 16.90
CA ASP A 265 -8.31 6.86 17.02
C ASP A 265 -7.85 5.82 15.99
N TYR A 266 -7.60 6.24 14.74
CA TYR A 266 -7.06 5.36 13.71
C TYR A 266 -5.63 4.93 14.01
N ALA A 267 -4.79 5.83 14.54
CA ALA A 267 -3.43 5.47 14.96
C ALA A 267 -3.42 4.33 16.00
N ARG A 268 -4.40 4.31 16.92
CA ARG A 268 -4.50 3.26 17.96
C ARG A 268 -4.77 1.87 17.38
N VAL A 269 -5.58 1.77 16.34
CA VAL A 269 -5.92 0.48 15.70
C VAL A 269 -4.99 0.11 14.55
N SER A 270 -4.33 1.09 13.90
CA SER A 270 -3.39 0.81 12.82
C SER A 270 -1.95 0.60 13.29
N GLY A 271 -1.61 1.10 14.47
CA GLY A 271 -0.23 1.23 14.93
C GLY A 271 0.55 2.36 14.25
N ASP A 272 -0.04 3.07 13.28
CA ASP A 272 0.58 4.22 12.62
C ASP A 272 0.47 5.48 13.46
N HIS A 273 1.43 5.62 14.38
CA HIS A 273 1.55 6.76 15.29
C HIS A 273 2.38 7.92 14.71
N ASN A 274 2.50 8.04 13.39
CA ASN A 274 3.22 9.16 12.78
C ASN A 274 2.68 10.53 13.30
N PRO A 275 3.54 11.39 13.87
CA PRO A 275 3.13 12.65 14.49
C PRO A 275 2.34 13.61 13.61
N ILE A 276 2.42 13.46 12.28
CA ILE A 276 1.63 14.25 11.31
C ILE A 276 0.12 14.00 11.43
N HIS A 277 -0.29 12.88 12.02
CA HIS A 277 -1.69 12.50 12.22
C HIS A 277 -2.19 12.79 13.64
N THR A 278 -1.30 12.73 14.62
CA THR A 278 -1.68 12.65 16.04
C THR A 278 -1.42 13.94 16.82
N SER A 279 -0.58 14.85 16.31
CA SER A 279 -0.20 16.07 17.05
C SER A 279 -0.05 17.30 16.15
N LYS A 280 -0.48 18.46 16.64
CA LYS A 280 -0.30 19.74 15.93
C LYS A 280 1.19 20.08 15.75
N LEU A 281 1.99 19.84 16.79
CA LEU A 281 3.43 20.13 16.76
C LEU A 281 4.14 19.23 15.73
N GLY A 282 3.87 17.93 15.75
CA GLY A 282 4.40 16.98 14.77
C GLY A 282 4.00 17.36 13.34
N ALA A 283 2.73 17.63 13.11
CA ALA A 283 2.25 18.11 11.80
C ALA A 283 3.04 19.35 11.31
N ARG A 284 3.22 20.36 12.17
CA ARG A 284 3.97 21.57 11.83
C ARG A 284 5.45 21.30 11.54
N LEU A 285 6.09 20.42 12.31
CA LEU A 285 7.49 20.04 12.09
C LEU A 285 7.71 19.39 10.72
N PHE A 286 6.69 18.70 10.20
CA PHE A 286 6.71 18.07 8.88
C PHE A 286 6.00 18.90 7.79
N GLY A 287 5.78 20.20 8.02
CA GLY A 287 5.30 21.14 7.00
C GLY A 287 3.78 21.18 6.80
N PHE A 288 2.99 20.59 7.71
CA PHE A 288 1.53 20.68 7.69
C PHE A 288 1.03 21.70 8.73
N PRO A 289 0.13 22.63 8.35
CA PRO A 289 -0.40 23.62 9.31
C PRO A 289 -1.24 22.99 10.42
N ARG A 290 -1.76 21.77 10.18
CA ARG A 290 -2.61 21.01 11.09
C ARG A 290 -2.47 19.51 10.82
N PRO A 291 -2.82 18.64 11.78
CA PRO A 291 -2.82 17.19 11.55
C PRO A 291 -3.66 16.81 10.33
N ILE A 292 -3.27 15.73 9.68
CA ILE A 292 -3.96 15.17 8.51
C ILE A 292 -4.49 13.78 8.84
N ALA A 293 -5.58 13.35 8.22
CA ALA A 293 -6.05 11.96 8.35
C ALA A 293 -5.07 11.01 7.65
N HIS A 294 -5.00 9.77 8.11
CA HIS A 294 -4.24 8.73 7.42
C HIS A 294 -4.83 8.44 6.04
N GLY A 295 -3.96 8.21 5.05
CA GLY A 295 -4.40 7.79 3.71
C GLY A 295 -5.20 6.49 3.78
N MET A 296 -4.71 5.50 4.52
CA MET A 296 -5.40 4.22 4.69
C MET A 296 -6.75 4.34 5.42
N TRP A 297 -6.91 5.27 6.37
CA TRP A 297 -8.23 5.59 6.92
C TRP A 297 -9.18 6.12 5.84
N SER A 298 -8.69 6.99 4.96
CA SER A 298 -9.50 7.54 3.86
C SER A 298 -9.93 6.44 2.87
N LYS A 299 -9.02 5.52 2.52
CA LYS A 299 -9.35 4.33 1.71
C LYS A 299 -10.39 3.45 2.40
N ALA A 300 -10.15 3.13 3.67
CA ALA A 300 -11.05 2.30 4.48
C ALA A 300 -12.46 2.91 4.58
N ARG A 301 -12.55 4.22 4.86
CA ARG A 301 -13.82 4.95 4.94
C ARG A 301 -14.60 4.94 3.61
N CYS A 302 -13.91 5.08 2.48
CA CYS A 302 -14.54 4.97 1.16
C CYS A 302 -15.03 3.55 0.89
N LEU A 303 -14.24 2.53 1.23
CA LEU A 303 -14.62 1.13 1.02
C LEU A 303 -15.78 0.73 1.93
N ALA A 304 -15.83 1.23 3.16
CA ALA A 304 -16.96 1.05 4.08
C ALA A 304 -18.27 1.58 3.50
N ALA A 305 -18.23 2.69 2.78
CA ALA A 305 -19.41 3.24 2.10
C ALA A 305 -19.91 2.37 0.93
N LEU A 306 -19.06 1.49 0.40
CA LEU A 306 -19.38 0.55 -0.68
C LEU A 306 -19.60 -0.89 -0.19
N GLU A 307 -19.32 -1.20 1.08
CA GLU A 307 -19.13 -2.56 1.58
C GLU A 307 -20.28 -3.53 1.27
N ALA A 308 -21.53 -3.05 1.28
CA ALA A 308 -22.72 -3.86 1.05
C ALA A 308 -22.91 -4.26 -0.42
N ARG A 309 -22.11 -3.69 -1.32
CA ARG A 309 -22.18 -3.87 -2.78
C ARG A 309 -20.89 -4.43 -3.36
N LEU A 310 -19.93 -4.77 -2.51
CA LEU A 310 -18.69 -5.39 -2.94
C LEU A 310 -18.91 -6.88 -3.17
N PRO A 311 -18.41 -7.45 -4.27
CA PRO A 311 -18.40 -8.89 -4.45
C PRO A 311 -17.42 -9.55 -3.47
N ASP A 312 -17.44 -10.87 -3.44
CA ASP A 312 -16.59 -11.66 -2.55
C ASP A 312 -15.10 -11.62 -2.92
N ALA A 313 -14.82 -11.49 -4.22
CA ALA A 313 -13.48 -11.27 -4.78
C ALA A 313 -13.47 -9.96 -5.57
N TYR A 314 -12.49 -9.11 -5.33
CA TYR A 314 -12.35 -7.83 -6.01
C TYR A 314 -10.93 -7.28 -5.86
N THR A 315 -10.60 -6.30 -6.69
CA THR A 315 -9.44 -5.44 -6.51
C THR A 315 -9.88 -4.01 -6.24
N VAL A 316 -9.35 -3.41 -5.17
CA VAL A 316 -9.47 -1.98 -4.89
C VAL A 316 -8.14 -1.27 -5.07
N ASP A 317 -8.06 -0.40 -6.07
CA ASP A 317 -6.89 0.41 -6.40
C ASP A 317 -7.16 1.87 -6.03
N VAL A 318 -6.21 2.54 -5.36
CA VAL A 318 -6.35 3.95 -5.01
C VAL A 318 -5.06 4.71 -5.25
N ALA A 319 -5.22 5.96 -5.69
CA ALA A 319 -4.17 6.96 -5.67
C ALA A 319 -4.49 8.01 -4.59
N PHE A 320 -3.55 8.20 -3.67
CA PHE A 320 -3.63 9.27 -2.69
C PHE A 320 -3.27 10.59 -3.36
N LYS A 321 -4.21 11.53 -3.28
CA LYS A 321 -4.05 12.91 -3.73
C LYS A 321 -3.80 13.77 -2.50
N LEU A 322 -4.53 14.88 -2.32
CA LEU A 322 -4.22 15.85 -1.28
C LEU A 322 -4.51 15.29 0.11
N PRO A 323 -3.74 15.66 1.14
CA PRO A 323 -4.00 15.18 2.49
C PRO A 323 -5.38 15.69 2.94
N VAL A 324 -6.11 14.89 3.71
CA VAL A 324 -7.35 15.34 4.36
C VAL A 324 -6.98 16.04 5.65
N PRO A 325 -7.06 17.38 5.76
CA PRO A 325 -6.64 18.04 6.98
C PRO A 325 -7.71 17.89 8.07
N LEU A 326 -7.30 17.92 9.33
CA LEU A 326 -8.17 17.70 10.47
C LEU A 326 -8.40 18.99 11.28
N PRO A 327 -9.64 19.33 11.67
CA PRO A 327 -10.91 18.76 11.18
C PRO A 327 -11.26 19.22 9.77
N SER A 328 -12.11 18.48 9.05
CA SER A 328 -12.64 18.91 7.75
C SER A 328 -14.00 18.30 7.45
N THR A 329 -14.61 18.74 6.35
CA THR A 329 -15.75 18.05 5.72
C THR A 329 -15.29 17.58 4.34
N VAL A 330 -15.51 16.30 4.05
CA VAL A 330 -15.17 15.67 2.77
C VAL A 330 -16.42 15.19 2.06
N ALA A 331 -16.40 15.25 0.74
CA ALA A 331 -17.45 14.74 -0.14
C ALA A 331 -16.98 13.42 -0.77
N PHE A 332 -17.72 12.35 -0.49
CA PHE A 332 -17.56 11.05 -1.14
C PHE A 332 -18.42 11.00 -2.39
N ARG A 333 -17.83 10.44 -3.45
CA ARG A 333 -18.45 10.28 -4.76
C ARG A 333 -18.18 8.85 -5.21
N ALA A 334 -19.21 8.18 -5.69
CA ALA A 334 -19.10 6.86 -6.29
C ALA A 334 -20.06 6.74 -7.47
N ALA A 335 -19.55 6.18 -8.57
CA ALA A 335 -20.31 5.80 -9.74
C ALA A 335 -20.00 4.34 -10.06
N THR A 336 -20.95 3.63 -10.65
CA THR A 336 -20.75 2.26 -11.15
C THR A 336 -20.82 2.28 -12.67
N ASP A 337 -19.97 1.49 -13.31
CA ASP A 337 -19.97 1.23 -14.75
C ASP A 337 -20.62 -0.13 -15.08
N GLY A 338 -21.27 -0.78 -14.11
CA GLY A 338 -21.87 -2.10 -14.24
C GLY A 338 -20.90 -3.27 -13.98
N ALA A 339 -19.59 -3.05 -14.08
CA ALA A 339 -18.55 -4.04 -13.77
C ALA A 339 -17.84 -3.77 -12.44
N GLY A 340 -17.92 -2.54 -11.92
CA GLY A 340 -17.33 -2.17 -10.63
C GLY A 340 -17.73 -0.78 -10.18
N TRP A 341 -16.82 -0.12 -9.44
CA TRP A 341 -17.02 1.21 -8.88
C TRP A 341 -15.84 2.13 -9.20
N ASP A 342 -16.14 3.34 -9.64
CA ASP A 342 -15.20 4.46 -9.61
C ASP A 342 -15.59 5.37 -8.47
N PHE A 343 -14.65 5.69 -7.59
CA PHE A 343 -14.93 6.49 -6.41
C PHE A 343 -13.84 7.51 -6.11
N GLY A 344 -14.20 8.51 -5.32
CA GLY A 344 -13.27 9.53 -4.89
C GLY A 344 -13.71 10.26 -3.64
N LEU A 345 -12.72 10.82 -2.96
CA LEU A 345 -12.89 11.65 -1.76
C LEU A 345 -12.34 13.04 -2.07
N HIS A 346 -13.16 14.06 -1.86
CA HIS A 346 -12.81 15.45 -2.19
C HIS A 346 -13.07 16.36 -1.00
N GLY A 347 -12.44 17.53 -0.95
CA GLY A 347 -12.82 18.59 -0.02
C GLY A 347 -14.24 19.06 -0.34
N ALA A 348 -15.13 19.09 0.65
CA ALA A 348 -16.54 19.42 0.41
C ALA A 348 -16.76 20.89 -0.02
N ARG A 349 -15.81 21.78 0.31
CA ARG A 349 -15.89 23.22 -0.01
C ARG A 349 -15.14 23.60 -1.28
N ASP A 350 -13.93 23.09 -1.46
CA ASP A 350 -13.01 23.50 -2.51
C ASP A 350 -12.91 22.48 -3.65
N GLY A 351 -13.58 21.33 -3.54
CA GLY A 351 -13.61 20.27 -4.54
C GLY A 351 -12.26 19.58 -4.77
N ARG A 352 -11.23 19.89 -3.97
CA ARG A 352 -9.88 19.36 -4.19
C ARG A 352 -9.84 17.85 -3.95
N PRO A 353 -9.18 17.06 -4.82
CA PRO A 353 -9.15 15.62 -4.66
C PRO A 353 -8.21 15.21 -3.52
N HIS A 354 -8.70 14.35 -2.63
CA HIS A 354 -7.91 13.71 -1.58
C HIS A 354 -7.57 12.26 -1.92
N LEU A 355 -8.49 11.56 -2.58
CA LEU A 355 -8.32 10.18 -3.00
C LEU A 355 -9.16 9.96 -4.26
N VAL A 356 -8.61 9.20 -5.20
CA VAL A 356 -9.36 8.60 -6.30
C VAL A 356 -9.09 7.11 -6.30
N GLY A 357 -10.08 6.31 -6.67
CA GLY A 357 -9.93 4.88 -6.68
C GLY A 357 -10.96 4.16 -7.50
N THR A 358 -10.69 2.88 -7.73
CA THR A 358 -11.54 1.97 -8.45
C THR A 358 -11.71 0.70 -7.62
N VAL A 359 -12.88 0.08 -7.76
CA VAL A 359 -13.12 -1.32 -7.39
C VAL A 359 -13.51 -2.05 -8.65
N ARG A 360 -12.91 -3.21 -8.90
CA ARG A 360 -13.17 -4.08 -10.05
C ARG A 360 -13.22 -5.53 -9.61
#